data_AF-A0A1V2Z9J9-F1
#
_entry.id   AF-A0A1V2Z9J9-F1
#
_cell.length_a   1.000
_cell.length_b   1.000
_cell.length_c   1.000
_cell.angle_alpha   90.00
_cell.angle_beta   90.00
_cell.angle_gamma   90.00
#
_symmetry.space_group_name_H-M   'P 1'
#
loop_
_entity.id
_entity.type
_entity.pdbx_description
1 polymer ?
#
loop_
_entity_poly.entity_id
_entity_poly.type
_entity_poly.pdbx_seq_one_letter_code
_entity_poly.pdbx_strand_id
1 'polypeptide(L)'
;MEDPAAAPVTGGLTPCPELLTAAELADLESDGLRLNPEPATYFDYPIVEEMQQAGLLCRWTGQGDVHVVVGQLALGDEQWPTAREGFLAEGFAVDDASAPGFLNGPDVEDESYPGRGVLHSDGVLYYVSYPGILPSLVPLAG
;
A
#
# COMPACT_ATOMS: atom_id res chain seq x y z
N MET A 1 -8.68 -38.25 5.65
CA MET A 1 -8.68 -37.05 6.50
C MET A 1 -8.33 -35.92 5.55
N GLU A 2 -9.34 -35.38 4.88
CA GLU A 2 -9.17 -34.13 4.13
C GLU A 2 -8.92 -33.03 5.18
N ASP A 3 -7.75 -32.45 5.11
CA ASP A 3 -7.42 -31.18 5.75
C ASP A 3 -8.37 -30.13 5.16
N PRO A 4 -9.11 -29.34 5.98
CA PRO A 4 -9.87 -28.23 5.44
C PRO A 4 -8.86 -27.18 4.97
N ALA A 5 -8.50 -27.25 3.69
CA ALA A 5 -7.79 -26.20 2.99
C ALA A 5 -8.50 -24.88 3.33
N ALA A 6 -7.81 -24.03 4.10
CA ALA A 6 -8.19 -22.63 4.26
C ALA A 6 -8.48 -22.11 2.85
N ALA A 7 -9.68 -21.55 2.65
CA ALA A 7 -10.06 -20.97 1.38
C ALA A 7 -8.92 -20.05 0.91
N PRO A 8 -8.50 -20.11 -0.38
CA PRO A 8 -7.56 -19.12 -0.88
C PRO A 8 -8.20 -17.76 -0.61
N VAL A 9 -7.47 -16.88 0.06
CA VAL A 9 -7.84 -15.47 0.14
C VAL A 9 -8.02 -15.04 -1.32
N THR A 10 -9.23 -14.67 -1.71
CA THR A 10 -9.57 -14.41 -3.12
C THR A 10 -8.97 -13.09 -3.65
N GLY A 11 -8.14 -12.41 -2.85
CA GLY A 11 -7.26 -11.32 -3.26
C GLY A 11 -5.80 -11.79 -3.21
N GLY A 12 -5.26 -12.26 -4.32
CA GLY A 12 -3.84 -12.61 -4.41
C GLY A 12 -3.00 -11.34 -4.32
N LEU A 13 -2.14 -11.23 -3.29
CA LEU A 13 -1.20 -10.12 -3.19
C LEU A 13 -0.30 -10.12 -4.42
N THR A 14 -0.22 -8.99 -5.11
CA THR A 14 0.57 -8.90 -6.34
C THR A 14 2.04 -8.73 -5.96
N PRO A 15 2.97 -9.55 -6.48
CA PRO A 15 4.37 -9.40 -6.13
C PRO A 15 4.89 -8.02 -6.56
N CYS A 16 5.78 -7.43 -5.77
CA CYS A 16 6.31 -6.07 -5.99
C CYS A 16 6.72 -5.73 -7.44
N PRO A 17 7.46 -6.59 -8.19
CA PRO A 17 7.81 -6.29 -9.57
C PRO A 17 6.62 -6.25 -10.55
N GLU A 18 5.45 -6.77 -10.16
CA GLU A 18 4.22 -6.78 -10.98
C GLU A 18 3.13 -5.86 -10.41
N LEU A 19 3.38 -5.23 -9.25
CA LEU A 19 2.41 -4.38 -8.56
C LEU A 19 2.15 -3.07 -9.31
N LEU A 20 3.20 -2.50 -9.89
CA LEU A 20 3.14 -1.27 -10.68
C LEU A 20 3.13 -1.58 -12.17
N THR A 21 2.48 -0.72 -12.95
CA THR A 21 2.51 -0.84 -14.41
C THR A 21 3.96 -0.78 -14.92
N ALA A 22 4.22 -1.44 -16.05
CA ALA A 22 5.54 -1.42 -16.67
C ALA A 22 6.00 0.01 -17.04
N ALA A 23 5.06 0.92 -17.31
CA ALA A 23 5.35 2.33 -17.55
C ALA A 23 5.86 3.01 -16.27
N GLU A 24 5.13 2.87 -15.16
CA GLU A 24 5.55 3.43 -13.87
C GLU A 24 6.90 2.86 -13.41
N LEU A 25 7.11 1.55 -13.55
CA LEU A 25 8.40 0.94 -13.21
C LEU A 25 9.56 1.50 -14.06
N ALA A 26 9.31 1.80 -15.33
CA ALA A 26 10.30 2.41 -16.20
C ALA A 26 10.57 3.88 -15.84
N ASP A 27 9.54 4.65 -15.47
CA ASP A 27 9.68 6.01 -14.95
C ASP A 27 10.49 6.01 -13.64
N LEU A 28 10.11 5.18 -12.67
CA LEU A 28 10.86 5.01 -11.42
C LEU A 28 12.33 4.66 -11.69
N GLU A 29 12.60 3.70 -12.58
CA GLU A 29 13.99 3.34 -12.94
C GLU A 29 14.73 4.50 -13.62
N SER A 30 14.04 5.29 -14.44
CA SER A 30 14.57 6.50 -15.09
C SER A 30 14.90 7.60 -14.07
N ASP A 31 14.10 7.73 -13.01
CA ASP A 31 14.37 8.58 -11.84
C ASP A 31 15.46 8.01 -10.92
N GLY A 32 15.98 6.83 -11.23
CA GLY A 32 17.02 6.15 -10.45
C GLY A 32 16.48 5.43 -9.21
N LEU A 33 15.16 5.28 -9.10
CA LEU A 33 14.48 4.50 -8.08
C LEU A 33 14.42 3.04 -8.53
N ARG A 34 14.91 2.14 -7.69
CA ARG A 34 14.84 0.70 -7.95
C ARG A 34 14.16 -0.02 -6.82
N LEU A 35 13.53 -1.14 -7.14
CA LEU A 35 12.94 -2.01 -6.12
C LEU A 35 14.04 -2.43 -5.15
N ASN A 36 13.88 -2.02 -3.89
CA ASN A 36 14.75 -2.39 -2.81
C ASN A 36 14.13 -3.60 -2.08
N PRO A 37 14.79 -4.76 -2.09
CA PRO A 37 14.32 -5.94 -1.38
C PRO A 37 14.52 -5.85 0.13
N GLU A 38 15.26 -4.84 0.62
CA GLU A 38 15.46 -4.67 2.06
C GLU A 38 14.17 -4.23 2.75
N PRO A 39 13.84 -4.83 3.91
CA PRO A 39 12.70 -4.41 4.69
C PRO A 39 12.82 -2.94 5.06
N ALA A 40 11.72 -2.20 4.99
CA ALA A 40 11.65 -0.88 5.57
C ALA A 40 12.02 -0.98 7.06
N THR A 41 13.02 -0.21 7.48
CA THR A 41 13.47 -0.08 8.87
C THR A 41 12.67 0.96 9.65
N TYR A 42 11.81 1.71 8.95
CA TYR A 42 10.93 2.72 9.52
C TYR A 42 9.50 2.46 9.04
N PHE A 43 8.58 2.42 9.99
CA PHE A 43 7.15 2.30 9.75
C PHE A 43 6.47 3.55 10.29
N ASP A 44 5.83 4.29 9.40
CA ASP A 44 5.00 5.44 9.78
C ASP A 44 3.75 4.99 10.55
N TYR A 45 3.24 3.80 10.23
CA TYR A 45 2.01 3.27 10.81
C TYR A 45 2.13 1.79 11.18
N PRO A 46 1.44 1.33 12.26
CA PRO A 46 1.40 -0.08 12.64
C PRO A 46 0.95 -1.01 11.50
N ILE A 47 0.05 -0.53 10.64
CA ILE A 47 -0.41 -1.31 9.48
C ILE A 47 0.71 -1.61 8.48
N VAL A 48 1.71 -0.72 8.35
CA VAL A 48 2.84 -0.93 7.44
C VAL A 48 3.78 -2.00 8.00
N GLU A 49 3.94 -2.05 9.32
CA GLU A 49 4.64 -3.13 10.00
C GLU A 49 3.91 -4.46 9.77
N GLU A 50 2.58 -4.48 9.93
CA GLU A 50 1.76 -5.67 9.66
C GLU A 50 1.85 -6.13 8.20
N MET A 51 1.80 -5.21 7.24
CA MET A 51 2.02 -5.49 5.82
C MET A 51 3.39 -6.11 5.55
N GLN A 52 4.44 -5.70 6.26
CA GLN A 52 5.75 -6.31 6.10
C GLN A 52 5.81 -7.73 6.67
N GLN A 53 5.13 -7.99 7.80
CA GLN A 53 5.19 -9.28 8.49
C GLN A 53 4.23 -10.32 7.89
N ALA A 54 3.02 -9.90 7.52
CA ALA A 54 1.92 -10.78 7.11
C ALA A 54 1.42 -10.53 5.68
N GLY A 55 1.84 -9.43 5.05
CA GLY A 55 1.45 -9.05 3.69
C GLY A 55 2.64 -8.97 2.73
N LEU A 56 2.64 -7.91 1.91
CA LEU A 56 3.78 -7.50 1.09
C LEU A 56 4.06 -6.02 1.32
N LEU A 57 5.33 -5.66 1.47
CA LEU A 57 5.78 -4.27 1.49
C LEU A 57 6.81 -4.06 0.40
N CYS A 58 6.44 -3.26 -0.60
CA CYS A 58 7.25 -2.98 -1.77
C CYS A 58 7.81 -1.56 -1.64
N ARG A 59 9.13 -1.44 -1.73
CA ARG A 59 9.81 -0.16 -1.63
C ARG A 59 10.68 0.06 -2.85
N TRP A 60 10.53 1.20 -3.50
CA TRP A 60 11.44 1.68 -4.54
C TRP A 60 12.24 2.84 -3.97
N THR A 61 13.56 2.73 -4.01
CA THR A 61 14.47 3.77 -3.50
C THR A 61 15.69 3.88 -4.41
N GLY A 62 16.31 5.06 -4.41
CA GLY A 62 17.46 5.37 -5.25
C GLY A 62 18.62 5.96 -4.45
N GLN A 63 19.47 6.74 -5.12
CA GLN A 63 20.56 7.50 -4.50
C GLN A 63 20.11 8.83 -3.85
N GLY A 64 18.83 9.19 -3.95
CA GLY A 64 18.25 10.40 -3.35
C GLY A 64 17.33 10.10 -2.17
N ASP A 65 16.76 11.15 -1.60
CA ASP A 65 15.84 11.06 -0.45
C ASP A 65 14.42 10.58 -0.83
N VAL A 66 14.13 10.53 -2.14
CA VAL A 66 12.85 10.06 -2.68
C VAL A 66 12.75 8.55 -2.55
N HIS A 67 11.69 8.08 -1.90
CA HIS A 67 11.33 6.68 -1.85
C HIS A 67 9.83 6.52 -2.04
N VAL A 68 9.48 5.49 -2.81
CA VAL A 68 8.10 5.10 -3.04
C VAL A 68 7.86 3.83 -2.26
N VAL A 69 6.84 3.83 -1.40
CA VAL A 69 6.45 2.67 -0.62
C VAL A 69 5.02 2.32 -0.95
N VAL A 70 4.80 1.06 -1.31
CA VAL A 70 3.48 0.48 -1.51
C VAL A 70 3.38 -0.80 -0.70
N GLY A 71 2.45 -0.85 0.24
CA GLY A 71 2.12 -2.05 1.00
C GLY A 71 0.85 -2.72 0.51
N GLN A 72 0.75 -4.02 0.66
CA GLN A 72 -0.47 -4.80 0.41
C GLN A 72 -0.70 -5.75 1.58
N LEU A 73 -1.93 -5.80 2.08
CA LEU A 73 -2.37 -6.74 3.09
C LEU A 73 -3.67 -7.40 2.64
N ALA A 74 -3.74 -8.73 2.78
CA ALA A 74 -4.96 -9.46 2.50
C ALA A 74 -6.00 -9.15 3.60
N LEU A 75 -6.93 -8.26 3.30
CA LEU A 75 -7.97 -7.82 4.23
C LEU A 75 -9.32 -7.95 3.52
N GLY A 76 -10.08 -8.99 3.82
CA GLY A 76 -11.38 -9.22 3.15
C GLY A 76 -12.37 -8.07 3.38
N ASP A 77 -13.31 -7.88 2.45
CA ASP A 77 -14.35 -6.83 2.52
C ASP A 77 -15.18 -6.87 3.80
N GLU A 78 -15.32 -8.05 4.42
CA GLU A 78 -16.00 -8.22 5.70
C GLU A 78 -15.23 -7.61 6.89
N GLN A 79 -13.90 -7.50 6.77
CA GLN A 79 -13.01 -6.94 7.80
C GLN A 79 -12.77 -5.45 7.59
N TRP A 80 -12.93 -4.96 6.36
CA TRP A 80 -12.68 -3.56 6.00
C TRP A 80 -13.46 -2.53 6.84
N PRO A 81 -14.78 -2.67 7.11
CA PRO A 81 -15.50 -1.69 7.92
C PRO A 81 -14.86 -1.48 9.30
N THR A 82 -14.47 -2.57 9.97
CA THR A 82 -13.80 -2.53 11.27
C THR A 82 -12.42 -1.89 11.17
N ALA A 83 -11.62 -2.27 10.16
CA ALA A 83 -10.31 -1.67 9.94
C ALA A 83 -10.39 -0.18 9.62
N ARG A 84 -11.35 0.23 8.78
CA ARG A 84 -11.65 1.62 8.45
C ARG A 84 -12.01 2.43 9.69
N GLU A 85 -12.86 1.92 10.56
CA GLU A 85 -13.16 2.59 11.84
C GLU A 85 -11.90 2.74 12.72
N GLY A 86 -11.02 1.74 12.71
CA GLY A 86 -9.69 1.81 13.34
C GLY A 86 -8.85 2.97 12.80
N PHE A 87 -8.67 3.05 11.48
CA PHE A 87 -7.92 4.13 10.85
C PHE A 87 -8.51 5.51 11.14
N LEU A 88 -9.84 5.65 11.08
CA LEU A 88 -10.50 6.92 11.42
C LEU A 88 -10.28 7.31 12.89
N ALA A 89 -10.23 6.33 13.80
CA ALA A 89 -9.91 6.58 15.21
C ALA A 89 -8.43 6.95 15.44
N GLU A 90 -7.53 6.45 14.59
CA GLU A 90 -6.11 6.81 14.57
C GLU A 90 -5.84 8.20 13.96
N GLY A 91 -6.86 8.82 13.36
CA GLY A 91 -6.78 10.17 12.78
C GLY A 91 -6.64 10.19 11.26
N PHE A 92 -6.80 9.06 10.58
CA PHE A 92 -6.95 9.05 9.13
C PHE A 92 -8.24 9.77 8.74
N ALA A 93 -8.21 10.51 7.65
CA ALA A 93 -9.35 11.21 7.09
C ALA A 93 -9.76 10.57 5.75
N VAL A 94 -11.06 10.45 5.52
CA VAL A 94 -11.55 10.03 4.20
C VAL A 94 -11.20 11.11 3.19
N ASP A 95 -10.48 10.72 2.14
CA ASP A 95 -10.06 11.59 1.05
C ASP A 95 -10.45 10.97 -0.29
N ASP A 96 -11.74 11.04 -0.59
CA ASP A 96 -12.30 10.61 -1.88
C ASP A 96 -11.82 11.49 -3.06
N ALA A 97 -11.16 12.63 -2.80
CA ALA A 97 -10.65 13.50 -3.86
C ALA A 97 -9.37 12.94 -4.49
N SER A 98 -8.53 12.28 -3.69
CA SER A 98 -7.35 11.54 -4.18
C SER A 98 -7.73 10.27 -4.92
N ALA A 99 -8.58 9.44 -4.30
CA ALA A 99 -9.19 8.26 -4.92
C ALA A 99 -10.43 7.84 -4.13
N PRO A 100 -11.47 7.28 -4.79
CA PRO A 100 -12.67 6.85 -4.09
C PRO A 100 -12.36 5.80 -3.03
N GLY A 101 -12.73 6.06 -1.77
CA GLY A 101 -12.47 5.18 -0.64
C GLY A 101 -11.07 5.28 -0.04
N PHE A 102 -10.23 6.22 -0.50
CA PHE A 102 -8.91 6.46 0.07
C PHE A 102 -9.03 7.10 1.45
N LEU A 103 -8.21 6.62 2.39
CA LEU A 103 -8.03 7.22 3.70
C LEU A 103 -6.65 7.86 3.73
N ASN A 104 -6.63 9.19 3.73
CA ASN A 104 -5.41 9.94 3.94
C ASN A 104 -5.00 9.84 5.40
N GLY A 105 -3.76 9.43 5.65
CA GLY A 105 -3.18 9.40 6.98
C GLY A 105 -3.07 10.80 7.58
N PRO A 106 -3.03 10.91 8.91
CA PRO A 106 -2.77 12.18 9.55
C PRO A 106 -1.39 12.69 9.09
N ASP A 107 -1.30 13.99 8.79
CA ASP A 107 -0.03 14.68 8.58
C ASP A 107 0.84 14.48 9.83
N VAL A 108 1.79 13.56 9.76
CA VAL A 108 2.90 13.52 10.70
C VAL A 108 3.89 14.61 10.30
N GLU A 109 4.70 15.09 11.24
CA GLU A 109 5.63 16.23 11.08
C GLU A 109 6.62 16.13 9.89
N ASP A 110 6.60 15.03 9.13
CA ASP A 110 7.36 14.84 7.90
C ASP A 110 6.61 15.40 6.68
N GLU A 111 6.76 16.71 6.47
CA GLU A 111 6.24 17.47 5.31
C GLU A 111 6.78 16.95 3.95
N SER A 112 7.78 16.07 3.96
CA SER A 112 8.44 15.52 2.77
C SER A 112 7.56 14.53 1.99
N TYR A 113 6.55 13.94 2.65
CA TYR A 113 5.64 12.95 2.05
C TYR A 113 4.18 13.29 2.41
N PRO A 114 3.61 14.35 1.81
CA PRO A 114 2.21 14.68 1.99
C PRO A 114 1.33 13.62 1.32
N GLY A 115 0.27 13.19 2.02
CA GLY A 115 -0.75 12.32 1.44
C GLY A 115 -0.53 10.82 1.59
N ARG A 116 0.30 10.38 2.55
CA ARG A 116 0.46 8.94 2.84
C ARG A 116 -0.87 8.38 3.31
N GLY A 117 -1.30 7.25 2.79
CA GLY A 117 -2.61 6.74 3.17
C GLY A 117 -2.85 5.31 2.75
N VAL A 118 -4.08 4.86 2.96
CA VAL A 118 -4.52 3.50 2.65
C VAL A 118 -5.76 3.50 1.76
N LEU A 119 -5.83 2.53 0.87
CA LEU A 119 -7.00 2.25 0.03
C LEU A 119 -7.34 0.78 0.15
N HIS A 120 -8.60 0.45 0.35
CA HIS A 120 -9.07 -0.92 0.27
C HIS A 120 -9.77 -1.17 -1.07
N SER A 121 -9.36 -2.23 -1.78
CA SER A 121 -10.00 -2.67 -3.03
C SER A 121 -9.89 -4.18 -3.17
N ASP A 122 -10.96 -4.83 -3.64
CA ASP A 122 -10.98 -6.27 -3.97
C ASP A 122 -10.46 -7.19 -2.85
N GLY A 123 -10.80 -6.89 -1.59
CA GLY A 123 -10.35 -7.67 -0.44
C GLY A 123 -8.85 -7.54 -0.13
N VAL A 124 -8.21 -6.47 -0.62
CA VAL A 124 -6.81 -6.13 -0.34
C VAL A 124 -6.73 -4.70 0.15
N LEU A 125 -6.01 -4.49 1.25
CA LEU A 125 -5.66 -3.18 1.75
C LEU A 125 -4.32 -2.77 1.14
N TYR A 126 -4.30 -1.66 0.42
CA TYR A 126 -3.13 -1.04 -0.17
C TYR A 126 -2.70 0.13 0.72
N TYR A 127 -1.42 0.17 1.09
CA TYR A 127 -0.79 1.36 1.66
C TYR A 127 0.01 2.04 0.56
N VAL A 128 -0.06 3.37 0.46
CA VAL A 128 0.75 4.14 -0.49
C VAL A 128 1.38 5.35 0.18
N SER A 129 2.67 5.57 -0.11
CA SER A 129 3.40 6.77 0.33
C SER A 129 2.88 8.09 -0.25
N TYR A 130 2.19 8.05 -1.39
CA TYR A 130 1.50 9.19 -1.99
C TYR A 130 0.34 8.70 -2.88
N PRO A 131 -0.77 9.44 -3.01
CA PRO A 131 -1.96 8.97 -3.72
C PRO A 131 -1.77 8.91 -5.24
N GLY A 132 -0.82 9.68 -5.79
CA GLY A 132 -0.55 9.73 -7.23
C GLY A 132 -0.10 8.39 -7.82
N ILE A 133 0.34 7.42 -7.01
CA ILE A 133 0.71 6.08 -7.49
C ILE A 133 -0.46 5.12 -7.64
N LEU A 134 -1.61 5.43 -7.02
CA LEU A 134 -2.81 4.60 -7.08
C LEU A 134 -3.22 4.22 -8.51
N PRO A 135 -3.28 5.15 -9.50
CA PRO A 135 -3.59 4.78 -10.89
C PRO A 135 -2.52 3.91 -11.55
N SER A 136 -1.30 3.88 -11.01
CA SER A 136 -0.19 3.06 -11.51
C SER A 136 -0.16 1.65 -10.92
N LEU A 137 -1.02 1.35 -9.94
CA LEU A 137 -1.17 0.00 -9.39
C LEU A 137 -1.93 -0.86 -10.39
N VAL A 138 -1.30 -1.89 -10.94
CA VAL A 138 -1.91 -2.85 -11.87
C VAL A 138 -3.26 -3.40 -11.38
N PRO A 139 -3.42 -3.84 -10.11
CA PRO A 139 -4.72 -4.33 -9.66
C PRO A 139 -5.82 -3.26 -9.58
N LEU A 140 -5.45 -1.97 -9.57
CA LEU A 140 -6.40 -0.84 -9.55
C LEU A 140 -6.52 -0.15 -10.91
N ALA A 141 -5.60 -0.41 -11.84
CA ALA A 141 -5.57 0.10 -13.20
C ALA A 141 -6.60 -0.67 -14.06
N GLY A 142 -7.88 -0.40 -13.81
CA GLY A 142 -9.04 -0.89 -14.57
C GLY A 142 -9.55 0.14 -15.58
#